data_AF-A0A382J7W2-F1
#
_entry.id   AF-A0A382J7W2-F1
#
_cell.length_a   1.000
_cell.length_b   1.000
_cell.length_c   1.000
_cell.angle_alpha   90.00
_cell.angle_beta   90.00
_cell.angle_gamma   90.00
#
_symmetry.space_group_name_H-M   'P 1'
#
loop_
_entity.id
_entity.type
_entity.pdbx_description
1 polymer ?
#
loop_
_entity_poly.entity_id
_entity_poly.type
_entity_poly.pdbx_seq_one_letter_code
_entity_poly.pdbx_strand_id
1 'polypeptide(L)' 'MNAAPLFEVSKLLRHASIQMTERYAHLAPDHLHDAVASIKFSAHDKFGAERG' A
#
# COMPACT_ATOMS: atom_id res chain seq x y z
N MET A 1 -12.87 -8.99 3.82
CA MET A 1 -13.03 -8.03 4.93
C MET A 1 -12.15 -6.83 4.60
N ASN A 2 -12.72 -5.62 4.51
CA ASN A 2 -12.00 -4.42 4.06
C ASN A 2 -10.93 -4.03 5.08
N ALA A 3 -9.67 -4.29 4.76
CA ALA A 3 -8.56 -3.70 5.47
C ALA A 3 -8.39 -2.26 4.97
N ALA A 4 -8.69 -1.28 5.81
CA ALA A 4 -8.43 0.11 5.48
C ALA A 4 -6.92 0.39 5.59
N PRO A 5 -6.29 1.08 4.61
CA PRO A 5 -4.87 1.46 4.71
C PRO A 5 -4.60 2.25 6.00
N LEU A 6 -3.50 1.95 6.70
CA LEU A 6 -3.15 2.63 7.96
C LEU A 6 -3.09 4.16 7.83
N PHE A 7 -2.76 4.66 6.64
CA PHE A 7 -2.78 6.09 6.35
C PHE A 7 -4.18 6.71 6.40
N GLU A 8 -5.19 5.99 5.91
CA GLU A 8 -6.60 6.43 6.00
C GLU A 8 -7.09 6.40 7.45
N VAL A 9 -6.72 5.35 8.19
CA VAL A 9 -7.01 5.26 9.63
C VAL A 9 -6.37 6.41 10.39
N SER A 10 -5.14 6.79 10.05
CA SER A 10 -4.44 7.92 10.66
C SER A 10 -5.15 9.25 10.41
N LYS A 11 -5.62 9.48 9.17
CA LYS A 11 -6.40 10.68 8.83
C LYS A 11 -7.75 10.70 9.55
N LEU A 12 -8.46 9.57 9.58
CA LEU A 12 -9.76 9.44 10.24
C LEU A 12 -9.66 9.76 11.74
N LEU A 13 -8.62 9.25 12.39
CA LEU A 13 -8.37 9.46 13.81
C LEU A 13 -7.64 10.78 14.11
N ARG A 14 -7.23 11.54 13.08
CA ARG A 14 -6.42 12.77 13.19
C ARG A 14 -5.19 12.59 14.08
N HIS A 15 -4.49 11.48 13.88
CA HIS A 15 -3.25 11.23 14.59
C HIS A 15 -2.13 12.13 14.07
N ALA A 16 -1.41 12.77 14.99
CA ALA A 16 -0.25 13.60 14.68
C ALA A 16 0.98 12.79 14.18
N SER A 17 0.99 11.47 14.42
CA SER A 17 2.07 10.58 13.99
C SER A 17 1.50 9.20 13.60
N ILE A 18 2.13 8.57 12.60
CA ILE A 18 1.80 7.21 12.16
C ILE A 18 2.03 6.17 13.25
N GLN A 19 3.00 6.38 14.15
CA GLN A 19 3.27 5.46 15.26
C GLN A 19 2.05 5.25 16.17
N MET A 20 1.19 6.27 16.31
CA MET A 20 -0.07 6.14 17.06
C MET A 20 -1.10 5.25 16.35
N THR A 21 -0.94 5.03 15.04
CA THR A 21 -1.84 4.24 14.18
C THR A 21 -1.29 2.82 13.94
N GLU A 22 0.02 2.60 14.09
CA GLU A 22 0.66 1.28 13.98
C GLU A 22 0.10 0.25 14.97
N ARG A 23 -0.47 0.73 16.08
CA ARG A 23 -1.27 -0.11 16.99
C ARG A 23 -2.44 -0.83 16.30
N TYR A 24 -2.83 -0.46 15.09
CA TYR A 24 -3.86 -1.11 14.29
C TYR A 24 -3.29 -1.90 13.10
N ALA A 25 -1.97 -1.97 12.94
CA ALA A 25 -1.34 -2.69 11.82
C ALA A 25 -1.73 -4.18 11.79
N HIS A 26 -1.91 -4.79 12.96
CA HIS A 26 -2.34 -6.17 13.10
C HIS A 26 -3.80 -6.44 12.67
N LEU A 27 -4.62 -5.40 12.54
CA LEU A 27 -6.00 -5.51 12.01
C LEU A 27 -6.02 -5.58 10.48
N ALA A 28 -4.90 -5.23 9.84
CA ALA A 28 -4.76 -5.17 8.41
C ALA A 28 -4.13 -6.53 7.96
N PRO A 29 -4.92 -7.51 7.48
CA PRO A 29 -4.39 -8.81 7.07
C PRO A 29 -3.39 -8.67 5.93
N ASP A 30 -2.11 -8.93 6.23
CA ASP A 30 -0.95 -9.07 5.33
C ASP A 30 -1.22 -8.75 3.84
N HIS A 31 -1.36 -7.46 3.49
CA HIS A 31 -1.57 -6.98 2.11
C HIS A 31 -0.32 -7.12 1.22
N LEU A 32 0.65 -7.93 1.63
CA LEU A 32 1.90 -8.14 0.91
C LEU A 32 1.62 -8.56 -0.54
N HIS A 33 0.54 -9.32 -0.79
CA HIS A 33 0.15 -9.72 -2.13
C HIS A 33 -0.38 -8.57 -3.00
N ASP A 34 -1.13 -7.62 -2.44
CA ASP A 34 -1.68 -6.46 -3.18
C ASP A 34 -0.60 -5.41 -3.47
N ALA A 35 0.32 -5.19 -2.53
CA ALA A 35 1.48 -4.32 -2.74
C ALA A 35 2.43 -4.90 -3.81
N VAL A 36 2.64 -6.23 -3.83
CA VAL A 36 3.42 -6.89 -4.88
C VAL A 36 2.68 -6.86 -6.22
N ALA A 37 1.34 -6.95 -6.24
CA ALA A 37 0.55 -6.82 -7.45
C ALA A 37 0.63 -5.41 -8.08
N SER A 38 0.64 -4.35 -7.26
CA SER A 38 0.78 -2.98 -7.77
C SER A 38 2.19 -2.68 -8.30
N ILE A 39 3.24 -3.24 -7.67
CA ILE A 39 4.63 -3.13 -8.16
C ILE A 39 4.80 -3.80 -9.53
N LYS A 40 4.09 -4.90 -9.80
CA LYS A 40 4.19 -5.64 -11.07
C LYS A 40 3.72 -4.82 -12.29
N PHE A 41 2.90 -3.78 -12.12
CA PHE A 41 2.46 -2.93 -13.23
C PHE A 41 3.56 -1.95 -13.71
N SER A 42 4.52 -1.58 -12.85
CA SER A 42 5.56 -0.61 -13.23
C SER A 42 6.78 -1.22 -13.93
N ALA A 43 6.90 -2.55 -13.97
CA ALA A 43 8.08 -3.23 -14.52
C ALA A 43 7.98 -3.58 -16.02
N HIS A 44 6.77 -3.57 -16.62
CA HIS A 44 6.60 -3.97 -18.02
C HIS A 44 6.70 -2.80 -19.03
N ASP A 45 6.67 -1.55 -18.57
CA ASP A 45 6.54 -0.37 -19.45
C ASP A 45 7.86 0.24 -19.93
N LYS A 46 9.00 -0.44 -19.71
CA LYS A 46 10.34 0.11 -20.00
C LYS A 46 11.22 -0.72 -20.93
N PHE A 47 10.71 -1.81 -21.53
CA PHE A 47 11.48 -2.63 -22.47
C PHE A 47 10.67 -2.97 -23.73
N GLY A 48 10.21 -1.94 -24.45
CA GLY A 48 9.43 -2.13 -25.68
C GLY A 48 9.52 -1.00 -26.71
N ALA A 49 10.48 -0.07 -26.57
CA ALA A 49 10.61 1.09 -27.46
C ALA A 49 12.00 1.22 -28.09
N GLU A 50 12.64 0.11 -28.45
CA GLU A 50 13.84 0.14 -29.31
C GLU A 50 13.83 -1.09 -30.24
N ARG A 51 13.19 -0.96 -31.40
CA ARG A 51 13.55 -1.58 -32.70
C ARG A 51 12.45 -1.28 -33.72
N GLY A 52 12.70 -0.28 -34.55
CA GLY A 52 12.03 0.04 -35.80
C GLY A 52 13.03 0.76 -36.68
#